data_AF-A0A0T9RFJ9-F1
#
_entry.id   AF-A0A0T9RFJ9-F1
#
_cell.length_a   1.000
_cell.length_b   1.000
_cell.length_c   1.000
_cell.angle_alpha   90.00
_cell.angle_beta   90.00
_cell.angle_gamma   90.00
#
_symmetry.space_group_name_H-M   'P 1'
#
loop_
_entity.id
_entity.type
_entity.pdbx_description
1 polymer ?
#
loop_
_entity_poly.entity_id
_entity_poly.type
_entity_poly.pdbx_seq_one_letter_code
_entity_poly.pdbx_strand_id
1 'polypeptide(L)'
;MAIAAAMYMRENGYNPQEQIFMVCTDIDGMVADMCYIQLSLLGIPAQVITGNTLTLTVNRTFHTPFWYLGGWEEKLKHAEAVEQMMTIFSRLQAA
;
A
#
# COMPACT_ATOMS: atom_id res chain seq x y z
N MET A 1 -4.77 -12.64 -1.52
CA MET A 1 -5.78 -11.85 -0.78
C MET A 1 -5.91 -10.40 -1.23
N ALA A 2 -4.83 -9.70 -1.64
CA ALA A 2 -4.88 -8.30 -2.08
C ALA A 2 -6.02 -7.96 -3.06
N ILE A 3 -6.11 -8.71 -4.17
CA ILE A 3 -7.16 -8.50 -5.19
C ILE A 3 -8.56 -8.66 -4.60
N ALA A 4 -8.79 -9.68 -3.77
CA ALA A 4 -10.10 -9.92 -3.16
C ALA A 4 -10.53 -8.75 -2.26
N ALA A 5 -9.61 -8.13 -1.53
CA ALA A 5 -9.91 -6.96 -0.71
C ALA A 5 -10.36 -5.76 -1.58
N ALA A 6 -9.63 -5.48 -2.66
CA ALA A 6 -10.01 -4.41 -3.60
C ALA A 6 -11.37 -4.68 -4.25
N MET A 7 -11.64 -5.93 -4.66
CA MET A 7 -12.93 -6.31 -5.25
C MET A 7 -14.07 -6.14 -4.26
N TYR A 8 -13.90 -6.60 -3.02
CA TYR A 8 -14.90 -6.46 -1.97
C TYR A 8 -15.22 -4.99 -1.66
N MET A 9 -14.21 -4.11 -1.61
CA MET A 9 -14.43 -2.67 -1.45
C MET A 9 -15.29 -2.11 -2.59
N ARG A 10 -14.97 -2.48 -3.83
CA ARG A 10 -15.71 -2.04 -5.01
C ARG A 10 -17.15 -2.54 -5.01
N GLU A 11 -17.37 -3.79 -4.63
CA GLU A 11 -18.72 -4.38 -4.49
C GLU A 11 -19.57 -3.66 -3.44
N ASN A 12 -18.94 -3.07 -2.43
CA ASN A 12 -19.59 -2.28 -1.38
C ASN A 12 -19.66 -0.77 -1.71
N GLY A 13 -19.39 -0.37 -2.95
CA GLY A 13 -19.52 1.02 -3.41
C GLY A 13 -18.35 1.94 -3.04
N TYR A 14 -17.28 1.41 -2.47
CA TYR A 14 -16.04 2.16 -2.23
C TYR A 14 -15.18 2.21 -3.49
N ASN A 15 -14.44 3.29 -3.69
CA ASN A 15 -13.45 3.41 -4.77
C ASN A 15 -12.08 2.95 -4.26
N PRO A 16 -11.60 1.74 -4.62
CA PRO A 16 -10.34 1.22 -4.10
C PRO A 16 -9.13 2.04 -4.55
N GLN A 17 -9.21 2.73 -5.69
CA GLN A 17 -8.08 3.50 -6.22
C GLN A 17 -7.72 4.71 -5.34
N GLU A 18 -8.73 5.25 -4.63
CA GLU A 18 -8.58 6.41 -3.77
C GLU A 18 -8.53 6.05 -2.29
N GLN A 19 -9.01 4.86 -1.90
CA GLN A 19 -9.30 4.53 -0.51
C GLN A 19 -8.44 3.39 0.05
N ILE A 20 -7.67 2.66 -0.77
CA ILE A 20 -6.75 1.64 -0.28
C ILE A 20 -5.41 1.73 -0.97
N PHE A 21 -4.33 1.73 -0.19
CA PHE A 21 -2.97 1.53 -0.65
C PHE A 21 -2.49 0.15 -0.19
N MET A 22 -1.88 -0.60 -1.10
CA MET A 22 -1.41 -1.95 -0.81
C MET A 22 0.11 -2.05 -0.82
N VAL A 23 0.67 -2.71 0.19
CA VAL A 23 2.06 -3.16 0.17
C VAL A 23 2.05 -4.67 0.06
N CYS A 24 2.75 -5.21 -0.92
CA CYS A 24 2.82 -6.65 -1.18
C CYS A 24 4.28 -7.07 -1.28
N THR A 25 4.68 -8.11 -0.55
CA THR A 25 6.04 -8.65 -0.59
C THR A 25 5.98 -10.13 -0.92
N ASP A 26 6.80 -10.57 -1.86
CA ASP A 26 7.02 -11.98 -2.15
C ASP A 26 8.51 -12.27 -2.35
N ILE A 27 8.96 -13.46 -1.96
CA ILE A 27 10.34 -13.89 -2.13
C ILE A 27 10.64 -14.28 -3.58
N ASP A 28 9.61 -14.71 -4.32
CA ASP A 28 9.71 -15.06 -5.73
C ASP A 28 9.50 -13.81 -6.62
N GLY A 29 10.49 -13.54 -7.47
CA GLY A 29 10.45 -12.40 -8.39
C GLY A 29 9.32 -12.47 -9.42
N MET A 30 9.00 -13.67 -9.93
CA MET A 30 7.91 -13.87 -10.89
C MET A 30 6.55 -13.59 -10.23
N VAL A 31 6.36 -14.07 -9.00
CA VAL A 31 5.10 -13.84 -8.25
C VAL A 31 4.92 -12.35 -7.94
N ALA A 32 6.01 -11.67 -7.55
CA ALA A 32 5.99 -10.22 -7.37
C ALA A 32 5.62 -9.48 -8.67
N ASP A 33 6.18 -9.87 -9.81
CA ASP A 33 5.86 -9.26 -11.11
C ASP A 33 4.40 -9.53 -11.53
N MET A 34 3.89 -10.74 -11.29
CA MET A 34 2.47 -11.05 -11.50
C MET A 34 1.55 -10.18 -10.63
N CYS A 35 1.90 -10.00 -9.35
CA CYS A 35 1.17 -9.13 -8.43
C CYS A 35 1.16 -7.68 -8.93
N TYR A 36 2.31 -7.17 -9.37
CA TYR A 36 2.43 -5.84 -9.95
C TYR A 36 1.48 -5.63 -11.15
N ILE A 37 1.45 -6.58 -12.09
CA ILE A 37 0.59 -6.50 -13.27
C ILE A 37 -0.89 -6.50 -12.85
N GLN A 38 -1.31 -7.41 -11.97
CA GLN A 38 -2.71 -7.51 -11.56
C GLN A 38 -3.20 -6.24 -10.85
N LEU A 39 -2.41 -5.70 -9.92
CA LEU A 39 -2.77 -4.48 -9.21
C LEU A 39 -2.78 -3.28 -10.15
N SER A 40 -1.84 -3.20 -11.10
CA SER A 40 -1.83 -2.15 -12.11
C SER A 40 -3.06 -2.18 -13.02
N LEU A 41 -3.47 -3.37 -13.48
CA LEU A 41 -4.66 -3.54 -14.32
C LEU A 41 -5.97 -3.21 -13.61
N LEU A 42 -6.05 -3.50 -12.31
CA LEU A 42 -7.21 -3.17 -11.46
C LEU A 42 -7.24 -1.71 -11.01
N GLY A 43 -6.18 -0.96 -11.33
CA GLY A 43 -6.01 0.42 -10.94
C GLY A 43 -5.72 0.63 -9.46
N ILE A 44 -5.17 -0.37 -8.78
CA ILE A 44 -4.90 -0.32 -7.35
C ILE A 44 -3.53 0.34 -7.12
N PRO A 45 -3.45 1.42 -6.33
CA PRO A 45 -2.19 2.02 -5.94
C PRO A 45 -1.46 1.07 -4.98
N ALA A 46 -0.26 0.67 -5.35
CA ALA A 46 0.47 -0.32 -4.56
C ALA A 46 1.99 -0.19 -4.69
N GLN A 47 2.67 -0.67 -3.65
CA GLN A 47 4.09 -0.96 -3.63
C GLN A 47 4.27 -2.49 -3.61
N VAL A 48 4.97 -3.02 -4.61
CA VAL A 48 5.23 -4.45 -4.75
C VAL A 48 6.72 -4.70 -4.61
N ILE A 49 7.08 -5.54 -3.66
CA ILE A 49 8.45 -5.80 -3.23
C ILE A 49 8.81 -7.25 -3.55
N THR A 50 9.94 -7.44 -4.21
CA THR A 50 10.63 -8.73 -4.21
C THR A 50 11.61 -8.75 -3.04
N GLY A 51 11.42 -9.66 -2.10
CA GLY A 51 12.19 -9.68 -0.86
C GLY A 51 11.73 -10.75 0.12
N ASN A 52 12.48 -10.92 1.21
CA ASN A 52 12.16 -11.88 2.26
C ASN A 52 11.62 -11.15 3.49
N THR A 53 10.34 -11.37 3.78
CA THR A 53 9.65 -10.75 4.92
C THR A 53 10.20 -11.19 6.29
N LEU A 54 10.72 -12.42 6.41
CA LEU A 54 11.29 -12.91 7.67
C LEU A 54 12.65 -12.27 7.99
N THR A 55 13.47 -12.02 6.96
CA THR A 55 14.79 -11.38 7.13
C THR A 55 14.74 -9.88 6.89
N LEU A 56 13.56 -9.32 6.57
CA LEU A 56 13.34 -7.92 6.20
C LEU A 56 14.23 -7.45 5.03
N THR A 57 14.63 -8.38 4.16
CA THR A 57 15.48 -8.07 3.01
C THR A 57 14.62 -7.59 1.85
N VAL A 58 14.99 -6.45 1.28
CA VAL A 58 14.32 -5.86 0.10
C VAL A 58 15.30 -5.90 -1.06
N ASN A 59 14.95 -6.62 -2.12
CA ASN A 59 15.80 -6.76 -3.29
C ASN A 59 15.37 -5.78 -4.40
N ARG A 60 14.06 -5.61 -4.58
CA ARG A 60 13.48 -4.75 -5.61
C ARG A 60 12.13 -4.25 -5.15
N THR A 61 11.81 -3.01 -5.53
CA THR A 61 10.51 -2.38 -5.27
C THR A 61 9.96 -1.78 -6.55
N PHE A 62 8.69 -2.05 -6.83
CA PHE A 62 7.93 -1.41 -7.89
C PHE A 62 6.69 -0.71 -7.35
N HIS A 63 6.38 0.44 -7.92
CA HIS A 63 5.14 1.17 -7.64
C HIS A 63 4.21 1.06 -8.84
N THR A 64 2.94 0.71 -8.62
CA THR A 64 1.95 0.62 -9.70
C THR A 64 1.69 2.02 -10.29
N PRO A 65 1.21 2.13 -11.54
CA PRO A 65 0.93 3.44 -12.15
C PRO A 65 -0.01 4.31 -11.31
N PHE A 66 -0.99 3.69 -10.64
CA PHE A 66 -1.97 4.39 -9.80
C PHE A 66 -1.39 4.93 -8.48
N TRP A 67 -0.24 4.41 -8.04
CA TRP A 67 0.52 5.03 -6.96
C TRP A 67 0.98 6.44 -7.37
N TYR A 68 1.52 6.57 -8.59
CA TYR A 68 1.96 7.86 -9.13
C TYR A 68 0.78 8.77 -9.46
N LEU A 69 -0.20 8.27 -10.22
CA LEU A 69 -1.36 9.07 -10.66
C LEU A 69 -2.20 9.57 -9.49
N GLY A 70 -2.34 8.75 -8.45
CA GLY A 70 -3.11 9.08 -7.25
C GLY A 70 -2.34 9.89 -6.20
N GLY A 71 -1.08 10.27 -6.46
CA GLY A 71 -0.25 11.06 -5.55
C GLY A 71 -0.04 10.39 -4.18
N TRP A 72 0.09 9.06 -4.16
CA TRP A 72 0.05 8.30 -2.91
C TRP A 72 1.25 8.49 -2.01
N GLU A 73 2.40 8.91 -2.55
CA GLU A 73 3.55 9.28 -1.73
C GLU A 73 3.19 10.37 -0.71
N GLU A 74 2.59 11.46 -1.18
CA GLU A 74 2.23 12.60 -0.35
C GLU A 74 1.06 12.27 0.58
N LYS A 75 0.08 11.48 0.12
CA LYS A 75 -1.02 11.00 0.96
C LYS A 75 -0.50 10.20 2.17
N LEU A 76 0.46 9.32 1.95
CA LEU A 76 1.04 8.48 3.00
C LEU A 76 1.89 9.30 3.98
N LYS A 77 2.75 10.21 3.47
CA LYS A 77 3.53 11.14 4.32
C LYS A 77 2.61 11.99 5.20
N HIS A 78 1.51 12.48 4.63
CA HIS A 78 0.53 13.27 5.38
C HIS A 78 -0.15 12.44 6.48
N ALA A 79 -0.57 11.21 6.17
CA ALA A 79 -1.18 10.32 7.14
C ALA A 79 -0.22 10.01 8.30
N GLU A 80 1.05 9.73 8.01
CA GLU A 80 2.09 9.49 9.02
C GLU A 80 2.31 10.71 9.92
N ALA A 81 2.38 11.91 9.34
CA ALA A 81 2.54 13.15 10.12
C ALA A 81 1.35 13.39 11.06
N VAL A 82 0.12 13.13 10.61
CA VAL A 82 -1.09 13.23 11.45
C VAL A 82 -1.05 12.20 12.58
N GLU A 83 -0.67 10.95 12.30
CA GLU A 83 -0.54 9.89 13.31
C GLU A 83 0.48 10.24 14.40
N GLN A 84 1.65 10.76 13.99
CA GLN A 84 2.69 11.22 14.92
C GLN A 84 2.19 12.35 15.81
N MET A 85 1.49 13.34 15.24
CA MET A 85 0.87 14.44 15.98
C MET A 85 -0.14 13.94 17.00
N MET A 86 -1.04 13.03 16.60
CA MET A 86 -2.04 12.44 17.50
C MET A 86 -1.40 11.66 18.64
N THR A 87 -0.31 10.94 18.38
CA THR A 87 0.47 10.22 19.40
C THR A 87 1.10 11.17 20.42
N ILE A 88 1.56 12.35 19.99
CA ILE A 88 2.08 13.37 20.91
C ILE A 88 0.96 13.91 21.80
N PHE A 89 -0.20 14.26 21.22
CA PHE A 89 -1.34 14.77 21.99
C PHE A 89 -1.83 13.76 23.03
N SER A 90 -1.94 12.48 22.66
CA SER A 90 -2.39 11.45 23.61
C SER A 90 -1.43 11.28 24.78
N ARG A 91 -0.11 11.46 24.56
CA ARG A 91 0.90 11.42 25.63
C ARG A 91 0.83 12.64 26.54
N LEU A 92 0.57 13.83 25.99
CA LEU A 92 0.40 15.06 26.77
C LEU A 92 -0.85 15.03 27.66
N GLN A 93 -1.93 14.36 27.23
CA GLN A 93 -3.14 14.20 28.03
C GLN A 93 -3.02 13.13 29.14
N ALA A 94 -2.05 12.22 29.02
CA ALA A 94 -1.81 11.15 29.99
C ALA A 94 -0.76 11.52 31.06
N ALA A 95 -0.17 12.72 30.99
CA ALA A 95 0.80 13.27 31.94
C ALA A 95 0.14 14.31 32.85
#